data_AF-A0A933CS12-F1
#
_entry.id   AF-A0A933CS12-F1
#
_cell.length_a   1.000
_cell.length_b   1.000
_cell.length_c   1.000
_cell.angle_alpha   90.00
_cell.angle_beta   90.00
_cell.angle_gamma   90.00
#
_symmetry.space_group_name_H-M   'P 1'
#
loop_
_entity.id
_entity.type
_entity.pdbx_description
1 polymer ?
#
loop_
_entity_poly.entity_id
_entity_poly.type
_entity_poly.pdbx_seq_one_letter_code
_entity_poly.pdbx_strand_id
1 'polypeptide(L)' 'MKTTSRKGVKEMQATMFRIDPELHKALRIAAIEAGVSMNEALKQAVELWLEKQRKGGKRK' A
#
# COMPACT_ATOMS: atom_id res chain seq x y z
N MET A 1 -10.29 27.12 29.78
CA MET A 1 -9.80 25.78 29.39
C MET A 1 -10.88 25.02 28.64
N LYS A 2 -10.97 25.19 27.31
CA LYS A 2 -11.82 24.45 26.36
C LYS A 2 -11.14 24.68 25.00
N THR A 3 -10.78 23.72 24.15
CA THR A 3 -11.54 22.57 23.66
C THR A 3 -10.57 21.47 23.18
N THR A 4 -10.93 20.23 23.47
CA THR A 4 -10.25 19.02 23.04
C THR A 4 -10.27 18.92 21.52
N SER A 5 -9.09 18.98 20.92
CA SER A 5 -8.85 18.77 19.48
C SER A 5 -9.26 17.34 19.11
N ARG A 6 -10.39 17.18 18.40
CA ARG A 6 -10.75 15.91 17.75
C ARG A 6 -9.72 15.67 16.64
N LYS A 7 -8.68 14.90 16.95
CA LYS A 7 -7.84 14.26 15.94
C LYS A 7 -8.76 13.42 15.04
N GLY A 8 -8.94 13.87 13.81
CA GLY A 8 -9.70 13.16 12.79
C GLY A 8 -9.13 11.76 12.61
N VAL A 9 -9.94 10.76 12.93
CA VAL A 9 -9.66 9.37 12.58
C VAL A 9 -9.75 9.34 11.06
N LYS A 10 -8.60 9.23 10.39
CA LYS A 10 -8.51 9.14 8.94
C LYS A 10 -9.24 7.85 8.55
N GLU A 11 -10.50 7.95 8.13
CA GLU A 11 -11.29 6.81 7.68
C GLU A 11 -10.51 6.09 6.59
N MET A 12 -10.10 4.86 6.89
CA MET A 12 -9.34 4.04 5.98
C MET A 12 -10.33 3.53 4.92
N GLN A 13 -10.42 4.25 3.80
CA GLN A 13 -11.28 3.85 2.69
C GLN A 13 -10.81 2.51 2.13
N ALA A 14 -11.59 1.46 2.39
CA ALA A 14 -11.36 0.15 1.79
C ALA A 14 -11.70 0.23 0.30
N THR A 15 -10.68 0.29 -0.54
CA THR A 15 -10.86 0.24 -1.99
C THR A 15 -10.84 -1.23 -2.41
N MET A 16 -11.96 -1.70 -2.97
CA MET A 16 -12.01 -3.02 -3.59
C MET A 16 -11.57 -2.89 -5.05
N PHE A 17 -10.52 -3.60 -5.42
CA PHE A 17 -10.08 -3.71 -6.80
C PHE A 17 -9.85 -5.17 -7.16
N ARG A 18 -10.22 -5.53 -8.39
CA ARG A 18 -9.91 -6.85 -8.93
C ARG A 18 -8.53 -6.79 -9.55
N ILE A 19 -7.70 -7.75 -9.18
CA ILE A 19 -6.43 -8.02 -9.85
C ILE A 19 -6.53 -9.31 -10.63
N ASP A 20 -5.71 -9.39 -11.66
CA ASP A 20 -5.52 -10.60 -12.44
C ASP A 20 -5.11 -11.78 -11.53
N PRO A 21 -5.62 -13.01 -11.76
CA PRO A 21 -5.30 -14.18 -10.95
C PRO A 21 -3.81 -14.53 -10.90
N GLU A 22 -3.02 -14.30 -11.95
CA GLU A 22 -1.57 -14.52 -11.92
C GLU A 22 -0.88 -13.50 -11.01
N LEU A 23 -1.29 -12.23 -11.10
CA LEU A 23 -0.79 -11.19 -10.21
C LEU A 23 -1.14 -11.47 -8.75
N HIS A 24 -2.37 -11.94 -8.50
CA HIS A 24 -2.80 -12.36 -7.16
C HIS A 24 -1.92 -13.49 -6.61
N LYS A 25 -1.60 -14.49 -7.44
CA LYS A 25 -0.73 -15.61 -7.05
C LYS A 25 0.69 -15.14 -6.74
N ALA A 26 1.27 -14.32 -7.60
CA ALA A 26 2.61 -13.77 -7.38
C ALA A 26 2.70 -12.95 -6.08
N LEU A 27 1.73 -12.07 -5.85
CA LEU A 27 1.65 -11.28 -4.63
C LEU A 27 1.49 -12.15 -3.37
N ARG A 28 0.70 -13.22 -3.46
CA ARG A 28 0.53 -14.17 -2.36
C ARG A 28 1.82 -14.91 -2.03
N ILE A 29 2.58 -15.35 -3.04
CA ILE A 29 3.88 -16.00 -2.83
C ILE A 29 4.84 -15.02 -2.14
N ALA A 30 4.97 -13.80 -2.68
CA ALA A 30 5.82 -12.77 -2.09
C ALA A 30 5.43 -12.44 -0.63
N ALA A 31 4.14 -12.40 -0.31
CA ALA A 31 3.65 -12.18 1.05
C ALA A 31 4.07 -13.31 2.00
N ILE A 32 3.97 -14.57 1.55
CA ILE A 32 4.40 -15.75 2.32
C ILE A 32 5.91 -15.72 2.56
N GLU A 33 6.71 -15.46 1.52
CA GLU A 33 8.17 -15.40 1.62
C GLU A 33 8.65 -14.29 2.55
N ALA A 34 7.96 -13.15 2.55
CA ALA A 34 8.25 -12.03 3.45
C ALA A 34 7.70 -12.23 4.88
N GLY A 35 6.88 -13.25 5.12
CA GLY A 35 6.23 -13.49 6.41
C GLY A 35 5.22 -12.42 6.80
N VAL A 36 4.61 -11.73 5.83
CA VAL A 36 3.67 -10.63 6.04
C VAL A 36 2.28 -10.94 5.48
N SER A 37 1.28 -10.17 5.88
CA SER A 37 -0.06 -10.28 5.31
C SER A 37 -0.09 -9.83 3.85
N MET A 38 -1.00 -10.37 3.05
CA MET A 38 -1.15 -9.99 1.64
C MET A 38 -1.45 -8.49 1.46
N ASN A 39 -2.18 -7.88 2.40
CA ASN A 39 -2.44 -6.44 2.41
C ASN A 39 -1.16 -5.63 2.67
N GLU A 40 -0.28 -6.11 3.55
CA GLU A 40 0.99 -5.43 3.82
C GLU A 40 1.96 -5.55 2.64
N ALA A 41 2.07 -6.74 2.05
CA ALA A 41 2.87 -6.95 0.84
C ALA A 41 2.42 -6.02 -0.30
N LEU A 42 1.10 -5.85 -0.46
CA LEU A 42 0.52 -4.96 -1.45
C LEU A 42 0.87 -3.49 -1.18
N LYS A 43 0.75 -3.03 0.08
CA LYS A 43 1.13 -1.65 0.44
C LYS A 43 2.60 -1.39 0.13
N GLN A 44 3.49 -2.30 0.55
CA GLN A 44 4.92 -2.17 0.28
C GLN A 44 5.21 -2.13 -1.23
N ALA A 45 4.55 -2.98 -2.02
CA ALA A 45 4.71 -2.96 -3.48
C ALA A 45 4.28 -1.62 -4.10
N VAL A 46 3.18 -1.04 -3.63
CA VAL A 46 2.71 0.29 -4.08
C VAL A 46 3.67 1.39 -3.65
N GLU A 47 4.16 1.37 -2.41
CA GLU A 47 5.14 2.33 -1.89
C GLU A 47 6.44 2.30 -2.71
N LEU A 48 6.97 1.10 -2.97
CA LEU A 48 8.17 0.92 -3.81
C LEU A 48 7.95 1.44 -5.24
N TRP A 49 6.78 1.19 -5.81
CA TRP A 49 6.44 1.72 -7.14
C TRP A 49 6.38 3.25 -7.13
N LEU A 50 5.72 3.86 -6.14
CA LEU A 50 5.66 5.32 -5.98
C LEU A 50 7.05 5.93 -5.77
N GLU A 51 7.90 5.31 -4.95
CA GLU A 51 9.29 5.75 -4.76
C GLU A 51 10.08 5.71 -6.07
N LYS A 52 9.91 4.64 -6.87
CA LYS A 52 10.54 4.51 -8.18
C LYS A 52 10.07 5.60 -9.13
N GLN A 53 8.78 5.94 -9.14
CA GLN A 53 8.25 7.06 -9.94
C GLN A 53 8.85 8.40 -9.48
N ARG A 54 8.93 8.64 -8.17
CA ARG A 54 9.50 9.89 -7.61
C ARG A 54 10.99 10.05 -7.88
N LYS A 55 11.76 8.96 -7.82
CA LYS A 55 13.21 8.96 -8.12
C LYS A 55 13.47 8.98 -9.63
N GLY A 56 12.61 8.37 -10.43
CA GLY A 56 12.69 8.36 -11.90
C GLY A 56 12.26 9.67 -12.57
N GLY A 57 11.40 10.46 -11.93
CA GLY A 57 10.96 11.77 -12.43
C GLY A 57 11.99 12.91 -12.29
N LYS A 58 13.13 12.68 -11.62
CA LYS A 58 14.22 13.66 -11.43
C LYS A 58 15.30 13.61 -12.51
N ARG A 59 14.92 13.24 -13.74
CA ARG A 59 15.72 13.44 -14.95
C ARG A 59 15.04 14.48 -15.85
N LYS A 60 15.14 15.75 -15.46
CA LYS A 60 15.17 16.88 -16.39
C LYS A 60 15.73 18.11 -15.70
#